data_AF-D3Z3E6-F1
#
_entry.id   AF-D3Z3E6-F1
#
_cell.length_a   1.000
_cell.length_b   1.000
_cell.length_c   1.000
_cell.angle_alpha   90.00
_cell.angle_beta   90.00
_cell.angle_gamma   90.00
#
_symmetry.space_group_name_H-M   'P 1'
#
loop_
_entity.id
_entity.type
_entity.pdbx_description
1 polymer ?
#
loop_
_entity_poly.entity_id
_entity_poly.type
_entity_poly.pdbx_seq_one_letter_code
_entity_poly.pdbx_strand_id
1 'polypeptide(L)'
;MEASTKAAVGSGAMEASTKAVICTVCSSFVVFQILFHFVSYWFSARVSSGYNSLSIDKKIEWNSRVVSTCHSLLVGIFGLYLFFFDEATITDPLWGDPTYVNINIATASGYLISDLLIILFNWKVIGDKFFIIHHCAG
;
A
#
# COMPACT_ATOMS: atom_id res chain seq x y z
N MET A 1 -30.33 30.32 3.93
CA MET A 1 -28.91 30.73 3.99
C MET A 1 -28.05 29.67 4.67
N GLU A 2 -28.42 29.22 5.87
CA GLU A 2 -27.68 28.19 6.64
C GLU A 2 -27.54 26.82 5.94
N ALA A 3 -28.58 26.37 5.22
CA ALA A 3 -28.53 25.11 4.45
C ALA A 3 -27.54 25.16 3.28
N SER A 4 -27.44 26.29 2.56
CA SER A 4 -26.44 26.46 1.48
C SER A 4 -25.02 26.50 2.02
N THR A 5 -24.80 27.10 3.20
CA THR A 5 -23.49 27.15 3.83
C THR A 5 -23.05 25.76 4.29
N LYS A 6 -23.93 24.96 4.90
CA LYS A 6 -23.62 23.56 5.27
C LYS A 6 -23.32 22.69 4.05
N ALA A 7 -24.06 22.86 2.95
CA ALA A 7 -23.82 22.12 1.71
C ALA A 7 -22.47 22.49 1.06
N ALA A 8 -22.11 23.77 1.04
CA ALA A 8 -20.82 24.23 0.51
C ALA A 8 -19.63 23.73 1.35
N VAL A 9 -19.75 23.75 2.68
CA VAL A 9 -18.73 23.20 3.60
C VAL A 9 -18.58 21.69 3.42
N GLY A 10 -19.68 20.95 3.29
CA GLY A 10 -19.65 19.51 3.01
C GLY A 10 -18.99 19.17 1.67
N SER A 11 -19.26 19.95 0.62
CA SER A 11 -18.61 19.78 -0.69
C SER A 11 -17.11 20.01 -0.63
N GLY A 12 -16.65 21.04 0.07
CA GLY A 12 -15.21 21.33 0.20
C GLY A 12 -14.46 20.27 1.01
N ALA A 13 -15.08 19.75 2.08
CA ALA A 13 -14.51 18.68 2.89
C ALA A 13 -14.36 17.36 2.10
N MET A 14 -15.36 16.99 1.30
CA MET A 14 -15.29 15.82 0.42
C MET A 14 -14.18 15.95 -0.63
N GLU A 15 -14.02 17.13 -1.24
CA GLU A 15 -12.95 17.38 -2.20
C GLU A 15 -11.56 17.24 -1.56
N ALA A 16 -11.37 17.80 -0.36
CA ALA A 16 -10.12 17.69 0.38
C ALA A 16 -9.77 16.24 0.74
N SER A 17 -10.76 15.47 1.22
CA SER A 17 -10.58 14.04 1.53
C SER A 17 -10.22 13.23 0.28
N THR A 18 -10.89 13.51 -0.84
CA THR A 18 -10.61 12.85 -2.13
C THR A 18 -9.18 13.13 -2.60
N LYS A 19 -8.71 14.38 -2.48
CA LYS A 19 -7.32 14.73 -2.82
C LYS A 19 -6.33 14.00 -1.91
N ALA A 20 -6.59 13.93 -0.61
CA ALA A 20 -5.74 13.22 0.33
C ALA A 20 -5.63 11.72 -0.02
N VAL A 21 -6.74 11.08 -0.38
CA VAL A 21 -6.76 9.68 -0.85
C VAL A 21 -5.92 9.51 -2.12
N ILE A 22 -6.13 10.33 -3.15
CA ILE A 22 -5.38 10.24 -4.40
C ILE A 22 -3.88 10.46 -4.16
N CYS A 23 -3.51 11.49 -3.39
CA CYS A 23 -2.11 11.75 -3.03
C CYS A 23 -1.50 10.56 -2.28
N THR A 24 -2.26 9.91 -1.40
CA THR A 24 -1.81 8.73 -0.65
C THR A 24 -1.58 7.53 -1.58
N VAL A 25 -2.50 7.27 -2.52
CA VAL A 25 -2.33 6.20 -3.53
C VAL A 25 -1.07 6.45 -4.36
N CYS A 26 -0.90 7.67 -4.90
CA CYS A 26 0.24 8.01 -5.73
C CYS A 26 1.56 7.93 -4.95
N SER A 27 1.59 8.44 -3.73
CA SER A 27 2.79 8.44 -2.89
C SER A 27 3.17 7.03 -2.47
N SER A 28 2.20 6.22 -2.05
CA SER A 28 2.44 4.82 -1.66
C SER A 28 2.93 3.99 -2.86
N PHE A 29 2.34 4.15 -4.04
CA PHE A 29 2.84 3.54 -5.27
C PHE A 29 4.33 3.87 -5.51
N VAL A 30 4.70 5.15 -5.46
CA VAL A 30 6.10 5.58 -5.69
C VAL A 30 7.02 5.00 -4.61
N VAL A 31 6.62 5.05 -3.34
CA VAL A 31 7.40 4.52 -2.22
C VAL A 31 7.65 3.03 -2.37
N PHE A 32 6.63 2.24 -2.70
CA PHE A 32 6.77 0.80 -2.89
C PHE A 32 7.64 0.46 -4.12
N GLN A 33 7.60 1.28 -5.18
CA GLN A 33 8.53 1.10 -6.30
C GLN A 33 9.98 1.43 -5.96
N ILE A 34 10.21 2.50 -5.19
CA ILE A 34 11.56 2.82 -4.70
C ILE A 34 12.06 1.72 -3.77
N LEU A 35 11.19 1.20 -2.90
CA LEU A 35 11.49 0.08 -2.02
C LEU A 35 11.95 -1.14 -2.84
N PHE A 36 11.20 -1.52 -3.88
CA PHE A 36 11.53 -2.66 -4.72
C PHE A 36 12.84 -2.50 -5.48
N HIS A 37 13.03 -1.37 -6.17
CA HIS A 37 14.17 -1.18 -7.07
C HIS A 37 15.47 -0.80 -6.35
N PHE A 38 15.39 -0.03 -5.27
CA PHE A 38 16.57 0.54 -4.62
C PHE A 38 16.78 -0.02 -3.22
N VAL A 39 15.79 0.10 -2.34
CA VAL A 39 15.97 -0.22 -0.92
C VAL A 39 16.18 -1.72 -0.72
N SER A 40 15.38 -2.57 -1.36
CA SER A 40 15.49 -4.02 -1.26
C SER A 40 16.84 -4.51 -1.79
N TYR A 41 17.31 -3.94 -2.90
CA TYR A 41 18.63 -4.27 -3.44
C TYR A 41 19.76 -3.84 -2.48
N TRP A 42 19.75 -2.58 -2.03
CA TRP A 42 20.77 -2.03 -1.15
C TRP A 42 20.82 -2.73 0.20
N PHE A 43 19.65 -2.89 0.83
CA PHE A 43 19.51 -3.54 2.13
C PHE A 43 19.94 -5.01 2.06
N SER A 44 19.46 -5.76 1.06
CA SER A 44 19.77 -7.18 0.93
C SER A 44 21.24 -7.42 0.60
N ALA A 45 21.85 -6.58 -0.26
CA ALA A 45 23.28 -6.63 -0.54
C ALA A 45 24.15 -6.31 0.68
N ARG A 46 23.63 -5.51 1.63
CA ARG A 46 24.35 -5.15 2.86
C ARG A 46 24.20 -6.18 3.97
N VAL A 47 23.01 -6.79 4.10
CA VAL A 47 22.67 -7.75 5.16
C VAL A 47 23.11 -9.17 4.81
N SER A 48 23.00 -9.57 3.54
CA SER A 48 23.35 -10.91 3.09
C SER A 48 24.39 -10.83 1.97
N SER A 49 25.62 -11.24 2.27
CA SER A 49 26.68 -11.33 1.25
C SER A 49 26.31 -12.31 0.12
N GLY A 50 25.47 -13.32 0.41
CA GLY A 50 24.93 -14.27 -0.56
C GLY A 50 23.95 -13.64 -1.56
N TYR A 51 23.34 -12.50 -1.24
CA TYR A 51 22.46 -11.77 -2.17
C TYR A 51 23.19 -11.39 -3.47
N ASN A 52 24.47 -11.01 -3.40
CA ASN A 52 25.22 -10.64 -4.59
C ASN A 52 25.49 -11.82 -5.53
N SER A 53 25.63 -13.04 -4.97
CA SER A 53 25.83 -14.27 -5.73
C SER A 53 24.57 -14.89 -6.34
N LEU A 54 23.37 -14.37 -6.01
CA LEU A 54 22.11 -14.86 -6.55
C LEU A 54 21.91 -14.47 -8.03
N SER A 55 21.25 -15.35 -8.79
CA SER A 55 20.81 -15.05 -10.15
C SER A 55 19.79 -13.90 -10.15
N ILE A 56 19.65 -13.24 -11.30
CA ILE A 56 18.73 -12.09 -11.44
C ILE A 56 17.29 -12.46 -11.05
N ASP A 57 16.85 -13.66 -11.43
CA ASP A 57 15.51 -14.16 -11.14
C ASP A 57 15.24 -14.29 -9.64
N LYS A 58 16.23 -14.82 -8.90
CA LYS A 58 16.13 -15.00 -7.46
C LYS A 58 16.25 -13.68 -6.70
N LYS A 59 16.99 -12.70 -7.25
CA LYS A 59 17.04 -11.34 -6.70
C LYS A 59 15.69 -10.63 -6.83
N ILE A 60 15.03 -10.78 -7.98
CA ILE A 60 13.69 -10.24 -8.21
C ILE A 60 12.67 -10.86 -7.24
N GLU A 61 12.68 -12.19 -7.10
CA GLU A 61 11.83 -12.90 -6.15
C GLU A 61 12.08 -12.46 -4.70
N TRP A 62 13.36 -12.35 -4.31
CA TRP A 62 13.76 -11.90 -2.98
C TRP A 62 13.28 -10.47 -2.70
N ASN A 63 13.50 -9.54 -3.62
CA ASN A 63 13.08 -8.16 -3.46
C ASN A 63 11.55 -8.04 -3.35
N SER A 64 10.81 -8.82 -4.13
CA SER A 64 9.35 -8.88 -4.04
C SER A 64 8.89 -9.32 -2.64
N ARG A 65 9.51 -10.37 -2.07
CA ARG A 65 9.22 -10.85 -0.70
C ARG A 65 9.53 -9.82 0.38
N VAL A 66 10.62 -9.06 0.24
CA VAL A 66 10.95 -7.98 1.19
C VAL A 66 9.88 -6.88 1.15
N VAL A 67 9.50 -6.44 -0.06
CA VAL A 67 8.54 -5.35 -0.24
C VAL A 67 7.15 -5.74 0.27
N SER A 68 6.70 -6.97 0.00
CA SER A 68 5.42 -7.47 0.52
C SER A 68 5.40 -7.58 2.04
N THR A 69 6.50 -8.03 2.65
CA THR A 69 6.63 -8.07 4.12
C THR A 69 6.55 -6.66 4.71
N CYS A 70 7.25 -5.69 4.13
CA CYS A 70 7.18 -4.28 4.56
C CYS A 70 5.76 -3.72 4.43
N HIS A 71 5.06 -4.02 3.33
CA HIS A 71 3.67 -3.62 3.12
C HIS A 71 2.74 -4.21 4.18
N SER A 72 2.79 -5.52 4.41
CA SER A 72 1.95 -6.20 5.39
C SER A 72 2.20 -5.70 6.82
N LEU A 73 3.45 -5.40 7.18
CA LEU A 73 3.76 -4.79 8.48
C LEU A 73 3.20 -3.37 8.59
N LEU A 74 3.34 -2.55 7.54
CA LEU A 74 2.87 -1.17 7.55
C LEU A 74 1.35 -1.09 7.68
N VAL A 75 0.62 -1.76 6.77
CA VAL A 75 -0.85 -1.77 6.76
C VAL A 75 -1.41 -2.54 7.96
N GLY A 76 -0.72 -3.58 8.42
CA GLY A 76 -1.10 -4.34 9.62
C GLY A 76 -0.97 -3.52 10.90
N ILE A 77 0.17 -2.85 11.11
CA ILE A 77 0.38 -1.98 12.28
C ILE A 77 -0.59 -0.80 12.23
N PHE A 78 -0.78 -0.17 11.06
CA PHE A 78 -1.71 0.94 10.92
C PHE A 78 -3.17 0.49 11.14
N GLY A 79 -3.54 -0.70 10.65
CA GLY A 79 -4.83 -1.31 10.93
C GLY A 79 -5.05 -1.62 12.41
N LEU A 80 -4.04 -2.15 13.11
CA LEU A 80 -4.11 -2.38 14.56
C LEU A 80 -4.22 -1.07 15.33
N TYR A 81 -3.50 -0.03 14.90
CA TYR A 81 -3.60 1.30 15.50
C TYR A 81 -5.04 1.84 15.40
N LEU A 82 -5.66 1.73 14.23
CA LEU A 82 -7.05 2.14 14.03
C LEU A 82 -8.00 1.34 14.91
N PHE A 83 -7.80 0.02 14.99
CA PHE A 83 -8.64 -0.86 15.80
C PHE A 83 -8.59 -0.53 17.30
N PHE A 84 -7.43 -0.15 17.83
CA PHE A 84 -7.27 0.10 19.28
C PHE A 84 -7.51 1.56 19.68
N PHE A 85 -7.24 2.53 18.80
CA PHE A 85 -7.14 3.95 19.19
C PHE A 85 -8.04 4.90 18.40
N ASP A 86 -8.69 4.45 17.33
CA ASP A 86 -9.58 5.31 16.56
C ASP A 86 -10.96 5.41 17.22
N GLU A 87 -11.03 6.20 18.30
CA GLU A 87 -12.26 6.37 19.10
C GLU A 87 -13.47 6.75 18.23
N ALA A 88 -13.30 7.54 17.17
CA ALA A 88 -14.38 7.97 16.28
C ALA A 88 -15.01 6.78 15.53
N THR A 89 -14.18 5.87 15.01
CA THR A 89 -14.64 4.67 14.30
C THR A 89 -15.07 3.55 15.25
N ILE A 90 -14.52 3.51 16.47
CA ILE A 90 -14.90 2.59 17.54
C ILE A 90 -16.28 2.96 18.13
N THR A 91 -16.57 4.25 18.31
CA THR A 91 -17.85 4.71 18.88
C THR A 91 -18.98 4.75 17.87
N ASP A 92 -18.69 5.04 16.60
CA ASP A 92 -19.68 4.92 15.51
C ASP A 92 -19.05 4.33 14.24
N PRO A 93 -19.11 3.00 14.07
CA PRO A 93 -18.56 2.32 12.91
C PRO A 93 -19.20 2.72 11.58
N LEU A 94 -20.39 3.34 11.59
CA LEU A 94 -21.16 3.67 10.39
C LEU A 94 -21.09 5.18 10.05
N TRP A 95 -20.98 6.05 11.07
CA TRP A 95 -20.97 7.51 10.91
C TRP A 95 -19.71 8.21 11.43
N GLY A 96 -18.73 7.48 11.99
CA GLY A 96 -17.42 8.00 12.36
C GLY A 96 -16.63 8.48 11.16
N ASP A 97 -15.70 9.42 11.37
CA ASP A 97 -14.85 9.97 10.29
C ASP A 97 -13.89 8.89 9.76
N PRO A 98 -14.11 8.35 8.54
CA PRO A 98 -13.33 7.24 8.03
C PRO A 98 -12.00 7.69 7.42
N THR A 99 -11.56 8.94 7.63
CA THR A 99 -10.38 9.51 6.97
C THR A 99 -9.13 8.64 7.13
N TYR A 100 -8.83 8.15 8.33
CA TYR A 100 -7.64 7.31 8.53
C TYR A 100 -7.81 5.89 7.95
N VAL A 101 -9.02 5.34 7.97
CA VAL A 101 -9.35 4.07 7.31
C VAL A 101 -9.16 4.19 5.79
N ASN A 102 -9.65 5.28 5.19
CA ASN A 102 -9.48 5.57 3.78
C ASN A 102 -8.01 5.73 3.38
N ILE A 103 -7.19 6.36 4.24
CA ILE A 103 -5.73 6.46 4.03
C ILE A 103 -5.07 5.08 4.11
N ASN A 104 -5.48 4.20 5.02
CA ASN A 104 -4.96 2.83 5.11
C ASN A 104 -5.30 2.02 3.83
N ILE A 105 -6.56 2.09 3.39
CA ILE A 105 -7.03 1.44 2.16
C ILE A 105 -6.33 2.03 0.93
N ALA A 106 -6.15 3.35 0.88
CA ALA A 106 -5.44 4.03 -0.21
C ALA A 106 -3.97 3.57 -0.28
N THR A 107 -3.32 3.42 0.88
CA THR A 107 -1.95 2.91 0.98
C THR A 107 -1.85 1.47 0.49
N ALA A 108 -2.81 0.62 0.87
CA ALA A 108 -2.88 -0.75 0.37
C ALA A 108 -3.15 -0.81 -1.14
N SER A 109 -4.02 0.05 -1.63
CA SER A 109 -4.35 0.15 -3.06
C SER A 109 -3.12 0.56 -3.90
N GLY A 110 -2.35 1.55 -3.45
CA GLY A 110 -1.13 1.95 -4.15
C GLY A 110 -0.04 0.87 -4.16
N TYR A 111 0.07 0.09 -3.08
CA TYR A 111 0.90 -1.12 -3.08
C TYR A 111 0.44 -2.15 -4.11
N LEU A 112 -0.85 -2.47 -4.16
CA LEU A 112 -1.39 -3.46 -5.11
C LEU A 112 -1.09 -3.07 -6.56
N ILE A 113 -1.26 -1.78 -6.90
CA ILE A 113 -0.90 -1.26 -8.22
C ILE A 113 0.59 -1.41 -8.49
N SER A 114 1.43 -1.13 -7.48
CA SER A 114 2.88 -1.29 -7.56
C SER A 114 3.28 -2.75 -7.82
N ASP A 115 2.68 -3.68 -7.07
CA ASP A 115 2.93 -5.12 -7.17
C ASP A 115 2.54 -5.64 -8.55
N LEU A 116 1.33 -5.32 -9.01
CA LEU A 116 0.85 -5.67 -10.36
C LEU A 116 1.81 -5.16 -11.45
N LEU A 117 2.30 -3.93 -11.32
CA LEU A 117 3.25 -3.37 -12.28
C LEU A 117 4.59 -4.12 -12.28
N ILE A 118 5.14 -4.44 -11.11
CA ILE A 118 6.37 -5.23 -10.98
C ILE A 118 6.19 -6.60 -11.64
N ILE A 119 5.06 -7.26 -11.40
CA ILE A 119 4.76 -8.58 -11.95
C ILE A 119 4.61 -8.54 -13.46
N LEU A 120 3.92 -7.53 -14.01
CA LEU A 120 3.77 -7.36 -15.45
C LEU A 120 5.13 -7.17 -16.14
N PHE A 121 6.03 -6.36 -15.56
CA PHE A 121 7.36 -6.15 -16.11
C PHE A 121 8.30 -7.36 -15.94
N ASN A 122 8.10 -8.15 -14.88
CA ASN A 122 8.92 -9.33 -14.57
C ASN A 122 8.17 -10.64 -14.82
N TRP A 123 7.16 -10.65 -15.70
CA TRP A 123 6.26 -11.78 -15.93
C TRP A 123 7.00 -13.07 -16.29
N LYS A 124 8.09 -12.97 -17.05
CA LYS A 124 8.93 -14.12 -17.43
C LYS A 124 9.67 -14.77 -16.26
N VAL A 125 9.79 -14.07 -15.15
CA VAL A 125 10.56 -14.46 -13.95
C VAL A 125 9.64 -14.83 -12.80
N ILE A 126 8.55 -14.06 -12.60
CA ILE A 126 7.62 -14.19 -11.47
C ILE A 126 6.35 -14.97 -11.86
N GLY A 127 5.95 -14.92 -13.13
CA GLY A 127 4.67 -15.44 -13.63
C GLY A 127 4.62 -16.96 -13.70
N ASP A 128 4.50 -17.62 -12.55
CA ASP A 128 4.01 -18.98 -12.44
C ASP A 128 2.52 -18.98 -12.04
N LYS A 129 1.76 -19.97 -12.53
CA LYS A 129 0.28 -20.02 -12.46
C LYS A 129 -0.29 -19.96 -11.04
N PHE A 130 0.52 -20.28 -10.04
CA PHE A 130 0.16 -20.20 -8.62
C PHE A 130 -0.07 -18.76 -8.12
N PHE A 131 0.56 -17.76 -8.74
CA PHE A 131 0.46 -16.37 -8.29
C PHE A 131 -0.90 -15.72 -8.61
N ILE A 132 -1.45 -16.02 -9.79
CA ILE A 132 -2.79 -15.52 -10.19
C ILE A 132 -3.87 -16.06 -9.26
N ILE A 133 -3.76 -17.33 -8.85
CA ILE A 133 -4.74 -17.96 -7.94
C ILE A 133 -4.65 -17.36 -6.53
N HIS A 134 -3.45 -16.98 -6.06
CA HIS A 134 -3.26 -16.36 -4.74
C HIS A 134 -3.84 -14.94 -4.67
N HIS A 135 -3.66 -14.13 -5.72
CA HIS A 135 -4.13 -12.73 -5.74
C HIS A 135 -5.61 -12.59 -6.15
N CYS A 136 -6.18 -13.52 -6.93
CA CYS A 136 -7.61 -13.48 -7.26
C CYS A 136 -8.53 -14.04 -6.16
N ALA A 137 -7.99 -14.67 -5.12
CA ALA A 137 -8.75 -15.23 -4.00
C ALA A 137 -8.76 -14.33 -2.75
N GLY A 138 -8.15 -13.14 -2.81
CA GLY A 138 -8.09 -12.15 -1.72
C GLY A 138 -9.12 -11.05 -1.85
#